data_AF-A0A920K4J6-F1
#
_entry.id   AF-A0A920K4J6-F1
#
_cell.length_a   1.000
_cell.length_b   1.000
_cell.length_c   1.000
_cell.angle_alpha   90.00
_cell.angle_beta   90.00
_cell.angle_gamma   90.00
#
_symmetry.space_group_name_H-M   'P 1'
#
loop_
_entity.id
_entity.type
_entity.pdbx_description
1 polymer ?
#
loop_
_entity_poly.entity_id
_entity_poly.type
_entity_poly.pdbx_seq_one_letter_code
_entity_poly.pdbx_strand_id
1 'polypeptide(L)'
;MAGTNRVVVEGVNISKKHQKPNPNKNEPGGITSKTMPIHISNLAIINPDTGKKDKVSIKIKDDGNKVRVFRSSGSEVQSTVSKK
;
A
#
# COMPACT_ATOMS: atom_id res chain seq x y z
N MET A 1 -5.89 13.89 -5.48
CA MET A 1 -4.57 13.47 -4.98
C MET A 1 -4.73 13.05 -3.53
N ALA A 2 -4.32 11.83 -3.16
CA ALA A 2 -4.39 11.40 -1.77
C ALA A 2 -3.58 12.41 -0.93
N GLY A 3 -4.20 13.01 0.09
CA GLY A 3 -3.49 13.90 1.00
C GLY A 3 -2.22 13.22 1.52
N THR A 4 -1.18 14.01 1.75
CA THR A 4 0.26 13.68 1.80
C THR A 4 0.69 12.36 2.49
N ASN A 5 -0.17 11.72 3.28
CA ASN A 5 0.12 10.51 4.07
C ASN A 5 -0.96 9.40 3.94
N ARG A 6 -1.69 9.30 2.83
CA ARG A 6 -2.73 8.28 2.62
C ARG A 6 -2.42 7.37 1.44
N VAL A 7 -2.72 6.09 1.59
CA VAL A 7 -2.55 5.07 0.54
C VAL A 7 -3.82 4.22 0.38
N VAL A 8 -4.03 3.67 -0.81
CA VAL A 8 -5.17 2.78 -1.11
C VAL A 8 -4.67 1.34 -1.04
N VAL A 9 -5.32 0.50 -0.25
CA VAL A 9 -4.97 -0.92 -0.06
C VAL A 9 -6.14 -1.78 -0.50
N GLU A 10 -5.92 -2.62 -1.50
CA GLU A 10 -6.97 -3.50 -2.05
C GLU A 10 -7.65 -4.32 -0.95
N GLY A 11 -8.99 -4.39 -0.98
CA GLY A 11 -9.79 -5.13 -0.01
C GLY A 11 -9.99 -4.46 1.36
N VAL A 12 -9.28 -3.36 1.67
CA VAL A 12 -9.37 -2.66 2.95
C VAL A 12 -10.13 -1.33 2.79
N ASN A 13 -10.94 -0.98 3.79
CA ASN A 13 -11.70 0.28 3.82
C ASN A 13 -12.62 0.45 2.59
N ILE A 14 -13.44 -0.57 2.31
CA ILE A 14 -14.35 -0.57 1.17
C ILE A 14 -15.57 0.28 1.50
N SER A 15 -15.82 1.30 0.68
CA SER A 15 -17.03 2.12 0.77
C SER A 15 -17.94 1.81 -0.41
N LYS A 16 -19.22 1.57 -0.10
CA LYS A 16 -20.29 1.45 -1.09
C LYS A 16 -20.73 2.86 -1.49
N LYS A 17 -20.42 3.24 -2.72
CA LYS A 17 -20.82 4.54 -3.26
C LYS A 17 -21.98 4.34 -4.23
N HIS A 18 -23.10 4.99 -3.95
CA HIS A 18 -24.19 5.13 -4.90
C HIS A 18 -23.74 6.08 -6.02
N GLN A 19 -23.65 5.55 -7.24
CA GLN A 19 -23.26 6.32 -8.41
C GLN A 19 -24.48 6.53 -9.29
N LYS A 20 -24.78 7.81 -9.58
CA LYS A 20 -25.77 8.15 -10.60
C LYS A 20 -25.28 7.66 -11.97
N PRO A 21 -26.18 7.11 -12.82
CA PRO A 21 -25.81 6.68 -14.16
C PRO A 21 -25.24 7.87 -14.95
N ASN A 22 -24.16 7.62 -15.71
CA ASN A 22 -23.62 8.61 -16.62
C ASN A 22 -23.70 8.09 -18.06
N PRO A 23 -24.73 8.50 -18.83
CA PRO A 23 -24.93 8.02 -20.19
C PRO A 23 -23.80 8.41 -21.16
N ASN A 24 -23.03 9.47 -20.87
CA ASN A 24 -21.91 9.90 -21.72
C ASN A 24 -20.67 8.99 -21.59
N LYS A 25 -20.54 8.25 -20.48
CA LYS A 25 -19.43 7.31 -20.24
C LYS A 25 -19.87 5.85 -20.35
N ASN A 26 -21.13 5.59 -20.75
CA ASN A 26 -21.74 4.25 -20.73
C ASN A 26 -21.54 3.52 -19.38
N GLU A 27 -21.50 4.28 -18.27
CA GLU A 27 -21.40 3.70 -16.93
C GLU A 27 -22.82 3.49 -16.39
N PRO A 28 -23.30 2.23 -16.25
CA PRO A 28 -24.59 1.96 -15.66
C PRO A 28 -24.61 2.45 -14.21
N GLY A 29 -25.74 3.06 -13.82
CA GLY A 29 -25.95 3.49 -12.44
C GLY A 29 -26.00 2.29 -11.51
N GLY A 30 -25.54 2.46 -10.27
CA GLY A 30 -25.49 1.34 -9.33
C GLY A 30 -24.69 1.63 -8.07
N ILE A 31 -24.50 0.57 -7.28
CA ILE A 31 -23.66 0.59 -6.09
C ILE A 31 -22.27 0.12 -6.50
N THR A 32 -21.31 1.05 -6.58
CA THR A 32 -19.92 0.73 -6.88
C THR A 32 -19.15 0.54 -5.57
N SER A 33 -18.44 -0.58 -5.45
CA SER A 33 -17.51 -0.81 -4.34
C SER A 33 -16.18 -0.16 -4.66
N LYS A 34 -15.77 0.84 -3.87
CA LYS A 34 -14.49 1.52 -4.05
C LYS A 34 -13.66 1.46 -2.78
N THR A 35 -12.41 1.03 -2.94
CA THR A 35 -11.39 1.05 -1.90
C THR A 35 -11.06 2.49 -1.52
N MET A 36 -11.23 2.83 -0.23
CA MET A 36 -10.94 4.16 0.29
C MET A 36 -9.53 4.23 0.89
N PRO A 37 -8.88 5.41 0.84
CA PRO A 37 -7.54 5.54 1.37
C PRO A 37 -7.48 5.35 2.89
N ILE A 38 -6.42 4.70 3.37
CA ILE A 38 -6.04 4.59 4.78
C ILE A 38 -4.80 5.42 5.08
N HIS A 39 -4.64 5.85 6.33
CA HIS A 39 -3.44 6.60 6.74
C HIS A 39 -2.21 5.69 6.83
N ILE A 40 -1.06 6.17 6.36
CA ILE A 40 0.18 5.40 6.25
C ILE A 40 0.69 4.88 7.60
N SER A 41 0.38 5.56 8.71
CA SER A 41 0.76 5.12 10.07
C SER A 41 0.09 3.81 10.51
N ASN A 42 -1.01 3.41 9.86
CA ASN A 42 -1.74 2.19 10.20
C ASN A 42 -1.24 0.98 9.41
N LEU A 43 -0.17 1.14 8.63
CA LEU A 43 0.43 0.09 7.82
C LEU A 43 1.78 -0.31 8.39
N ALA A 44 2.09 -1.59 8.28
CA ALA A 44 3.39 -2.16 8.60
C ALA A 44 3.81 -3.10 7.48
N ILE A 45 5.11 -3.25 7.29
CA ILE A 45 5.66 -4.20 6.31
C ILE A 45 5.69 -5.57 6.96
N ILE A 46 5.26 -6.58 6.22
CA ILE A 46 5.40 -7.97 6.65
C ILE A 46 6.79 -8.46 6.26
N ASN A 47 7.53 -8.96 7.25
CA ASN A 47 8.81 -9.60 7.00
C ASN A 47 8.56 -11.04 6.52
N PRO A 48 8.99 -11.43 5.31
CA PRO A 48 8.78 -12.78 4.79
C PRO A 48 9.46 -13.86 5.63
N ASP A 49 10.56 -13.53 6.32
CA ASP A 49 11.34 -14.49 7.12
C ASP A 49 10.60 -14.87 8.41
N THR A 50 9.85 -13.93 8.99
CA THR A 50 9.20 -14.11 10.30
C THR A 50 7.68 -14.16 10.24
N GLY A 51 7.09 -13.79 9.10
CA GLY A 51 5.64 -13.67 8.90
C GLY A 51 4.97 -12.58 9.76
N LYS A 52 5.76 -11.79 10.50
CA LYS A 52 5.26 -10.77 11.44
C LYS A 52 5.43 -9.37 10.86
N LYS A 53 4.65 -8.43 11.40
CA LYS A 53 4.84 -7.00 11.15
C LYS A 53 6.20 -6.55 11.68
N ASP A 54 6.96 -5.84 10.86
CA ASP A 54 8.28 -5.34 11.25
C ASP A 54 8.47 -3.86 10.88
N LYS A 55 9.46 -3.23 11.53
CA LYS A 55 9.92 -1.87 11.27
C LYS A 55 11.14 -1.89 10.35
N VAL A 56 11.36 -0.78 9.66
CA VAL A 56 12.49 -0.61 8.73
C VAL A 56 13.57 0.26 9.36
N SER A 57 14.83 -0.14 9.17
CA SER A 57 16.01 0.70 9.38
C SER A 57 16.73 0.93 8.05
N ILE A 58 17.56 1.97 8.00
CA ILE A 58 18.36 2.29 6.82
C ILE A 58 19.80 1.84 7.10
N LYS A 59 20.37 1.05 6.19
CA LYS A 59 21.78 0.67 6.20
C LYS A 59 22.46 1.17 4.92
N ILE A 60 23.71 1.58 5.05
CA ILE A 60 24.54 1.98 3.91
C ILE A 60 25.31 0.73 3.47
N LYS A 61 25.18 0.33 2.21
CA LYS A 61 26.00 -0.71 1.61
C LYS A 61 27.40 -0.17 1.32
N ASP A 62 28.35 -1.09 1.13
CA ASP A 62 29.73 -0.74 0.79
C ASP A 62 29.83 0.07 -0.52
N ASP A 63 28.84 -0.09 -1.42
CA ASP A 63 28.68 0.70 -2.66
C ASP A 63 28.15 2.14 -2.43
N GLY A 64 27.98 2.58 -1.17
CA GLY A 64 27.44 3.89 -0.80
C GLY A 64 25.91 4.01 -0.92
N ASN A 65 25.23 2.98 -1.43
CA ASN A 65 23.78 2.98 -1.60
C ASN A 65 23.04 2.75 -0.29
N LYS A 66 21.98 3.54 -0.05
CA LYS A 66 21.09 3.38 1.11
C LYS A 66 20.06 2.31 0.82
N VAL A 67 20.10 1.23 1.57
CA VAL A 67 19.10 0.16 1.52
C VAL A 67 18.25 0.14 2.77
N ARG A 68 16.99 -0.26 2.59
CA ARG A 68 16.07 -0.52 3.69
C ARG A 68 16.27 -1.95 4.16
N VAL A 69 16.45 -2.13 5.46
CA VAL A 69 16.59 -3.44 6.10
C VAL A 69 15.50 -3.64 7.14
N PHE A 70 15.02 -4.87 7.25
CA PHE A 70 14.13 -5.30 8.32
C PHE A 70 14.88 -5.22 9.66
N ARG A 71 14.27 -4.58 10.67
CA ARG A 71 14.91 -4.44 11.98
C ARG A 71 15.05 -5.80 12.68
N SER A 72 14.16 -6.76 12.41
CA SER A 72 14.18 -8.06 13.07
C SER A 72 15.16 -9.05 12.44
N SER A 73 15.19 -9.18 11.11
CA SER A 73 16.04 -10.18 10.42
C SER A 73 17.32 -9.60 9.83
N GLY A 74 17.43 -8.28 9.68
CA GLY A 74 18.54 -7.65 8.98
C GLY A 74 18.51 -7.87 7.47
N SER A 75 17.56 -8.66 6.96
CA SER A 75 17.33 -8.89 5.54
C SER A 75 16.92 -7.60 4.84
N GLU A 76 17.30 -7.46 3.58
CA GLU A 76 16.93 -6.31 2.75
C GLU A 76 15.45 -6.35 2.38
N VAL A 77 14.79 -5.20 2.51
CA VAL A 77 13.41 -5.01 2.02
C VAL A 77 13.48 -4.95 0.50
N GLN A 78 13.25 -6.07 -0.17
CA GLN A 78 13.19 -6.10 -1.64
C GLN A 78 12.02 -5.23 -2.12
N SER A 79 12.30 -4.32 -3.04
CA SER A 79 11.28 -3.51 -3.70
C SER A 79 10.61 -4.32 -4.82
N THR A 80 10.01 -5.46 -4.50
CA THR A 80 9.17 -6.18 -5.45
C THR A 80 7.82 -5.48 -5.49
N VAL A 81 7.73 -4.41 -6.26
CA VAL A 81 6.44 -3.92 -6.74
C VAL A 81 5.96 -4.96 -7.74
N SER A 82 5.07 -5.86 -7.29
CA SER A 82 4.27 -6.68 -8.20
C SER A 82 3.48 -5.73 -9.11
N LYS A 83 4.06 -5.42 -10.28
CA LYS A 83 3.32 -4.83 -11.39
C LYS A 83 2.26 -5.85 -11.78
N LYS A 84 1.00 -5.52 -11.54
CA LYS A 84 -0.12 -6.04 -12.29
C LYS A 84 -0.78 -4.86 -12.97
#